data_AF-A0A1M7IUI4-F1
#
_entry.id   AF-A0A1M7IUI4-F1
#
_cell.length_a   1.000
_cell.length_b   1.000
_cell.length_c   1.000
_cell.angle_alpha   90.00
_cell.angle_beta   90.00
_cell.angle_gamma   90.00
#
_symmetry.space_group_name_H-M   'P 1'
#
loop_
_entity.id
_entity.type
_entity.pdbx_description
1 polymer ?
#
loop_
_entity_poly.entity_id
_entity_poly.type
_entity_poly.pdbx_seq_one_letter_code
_entity_poly.pdbx_strand_id
1 'polypeptide(L)'
;MKQSIIFLILFSLFGQSVTGQIKTISIDSISFLYNEFKTESKKNIELWNKDLYGPILLIDPKTREIFANEADENNILKSEGNLYTGVLPDKINIANTAVNWNGKRWAMMMLPLPENKYDRIGLLAHESFHRIQPLLGFELNNAENNHLDQKEGRIYLRLELEALKKALRAVSEKELQKHLINALTFRKYRHSLYKGSDASENLLELNEGIAEFTGVIMSGRTKEQTLSSLINGIDDFLNNPTFVRSFAYHTVPVYGYLLYNKDKSWNKKITAKTDLSNYFINAFNVKIPTYFNNAIKKVTGYYNGSVIIEEETKREEKTKRLIAEYKSKFIDKSHFEIKFEKMNISFDPRNIIPIEDKGTVYPNIRVTDQWGILTVEKGALMSQNWDKISISVPLKTEDKYVSGDGWFLELADGYEIKKNETNGNYVLVKK
;
A
#
# COMPACT_ATOMS: atom_id res chain seq x y z
N MET A 1 21.83 -14.82 -8.26
CA MET A 1 20.51 -15.31 -7.80
C MET A 1 19.60 -14.11 -7.63
N LYS A 2 18.50 -14.00 -8.39
CA LYS A 2 17.49 -12.96 -8.13
C LYS A 2 16.87 -13.27 -6.76
N GLN A 3 17.19 -12.48 -5.74
CA GLN A 3 16.52 -12.55 -4.45
C GLN A 3 15.07 -12.13 -4.67
N SER A 4 14.12 -13.03 -4.45
CA SER A 4 12.70 -12.69 -4.41
C SER A 4 12.45 -11.87 -3.14
N ILE A 5 12.46 -10.55 -3.28
CA ILE A 5 12.06 -9.62 -2.21
C ILE A 5 10.52 -9.66 -2.16
N ILE A 6 9.98 -10.24 -1.09
CA ILE A 6 8.53 -10.24 -0.82
C ILE A 6 8.22 -8.91 -0.15
N PHE A 7 7.48 -8.05 -0.86
CA PHE A 7 6.95 -6.81 -0.30
C PHE A 7 5.64 -7.12 0.44
N LEU A 8 5.57 -6.80 1.72
CA LEU A 8 4.31 -6.73 2.46
C LEU A 8 3.88 -5.26 2.52
N ILE A 9 2.70 -4.96 2.00
CA ILE A 9 2.06 -3.64 2.08
C ILE A 9 1.14 -3.67 3.31
N LEU A 10 1.15 -2.61 4.11
CA LEU A 10 0.31 -2.49 5.29
C LEU A 10 -0.65 -1.32 5.09
N PHE A 11 -1.94 -1.61 5.00
CA PHE A 11 -2.96 -0.62 5.31
C PHE A 11 -3.32 -0.74 6.79
N SER A 12 -2.65 0.02 7.65
CA SER A 12 -3.10 0.20 9.03
C SER A 12 -4.03 1.40 9.09
N LEU A 13 -5.35 1.17 9.13
CA LEU A 13 -6.22 2.20 9.71
C LEU A 13 -5.84 2.29 11.19
N PHE A 14 -5.16 3.37 11.58
CA PHE A 14 -4.85 3.64 12.98
C PHE A 14 -6.18 3.85 13.72
N GLY A 15 -6.68 2.79 14.33
CA GLY A 15 -7.63 2.91 15.42
C GLY A 15 -6.94 3.61 16.58
N GLN A 16 -7.53 4.69 17.08
CA GLN A 16 -7.06 5.34 18.30
C GLN A 16 -7.00 4.30 19.43
N SER A 17 -5.84 4.21 20.08
CA SER A 17 -5.61 3.31 21.21
C SER A 17 -6.42 3.80 22.41
N VAL A 18 -7.57 3.18 22.64
CA VAL A 18 -8.23 3.20 23.95
C VAL A 18 -7.55 2.12 24.80
N THR A 19 -6.95 2.53 25.92
CA THR A 19 -6.55 1.61 26.99
C THR A 19 -7.79 0.92 27.53
N GLY A 20 -7.93 -0.38 27.32
CA GLY A 20 -9.03 -1.19 27.84
C GLY A 20 -8.69 -2.67 27.70
N GLN A 21 -8.97 -3.43 28.77
CA GLN A 21 -8.94 -4.89 28.95
C GLN A 21 -8.42 -5.76 27.78
N ILE A 22 -7.60 -6.76 28.08
CA ILE A 22 -7.31 -7.89 27.18
C ILE A 22 -8.64 -8.56 26.85
N LYS A 23 -9.28 -8.10 25.77
CA LYS A 23 -10.52 -8.67 25.26
C LYS A 23 -10.09 -9.87 24.44
N THR A 24 -10.19 -11.06 25.02
CA THR A 24 -9.99 -12.30 24.27
C THR A 24 -10.92 -12.28 23.06
N ILE A 25 -10.35 -12.39 21.87
CA ILE A 25 -11.11 -12.42 20.62
C ILE A 25 -11.89 -13.73 20.61
N SER A 26 -13.22 -13.65 20.56
CA SER A 26 -14.08 -14.83 20.54
C SER A 26 -14.07 -15.50 19.17
N ILE A 27 -13.96 -16.84 19.16
CA ILE A 27 -14.11 -17.69 17.96
C ILE A 27 -15.41 -17.38 17.21
N ASP A 28 -16.51 -17.17 17.93
CA ASP A 28 -17.81 -16.86 17.31
C ASP A 28 -17.77 -15.53 16.55
N SER A 29 -17.06 -14.54 17.10
CA SER A 29 -16.89 -13.24 16.45
C SER A 29 -16.12 -13.39 15.14
N ILE A 30 -15.03 -14.16 15.12
CA ILE A 30 -14.26 -14.41 13.90
C ILE A 30 -15.04 -15.24 12.88
N SER A 31 -15.74 -16.27 13.35
CA SER A 31 -16.61 -17.10 12.50
C SER A 31 -17.70 -16.30 11.81
N PHE A 32 -18.27 -15.30 12.49
CA PHE A 32 -19.20 -14.35 11.88
C PHE A 32 -18.54 -13.56 10.73
N LEU A 33 -17.32 -13.05 10.92
CA LEU A 33 -16.59 -12.31 9.86
C LEU A 33 -16.35 -13.17 8.63
N TYR A 34 -15.95 -14.43 8.83
CA TYR A 34 -15.72 -15.36 7.72
C TYR A 34 -17.01 -15.73 6.99
N ASN A 35 -18.10 -15.99 7.72
CA ASN A 35 -19.40 -16.30 7.10
C ASN A 35 -19.96 -15.12 6.29
N GLU A 36 -19.76 -13.89 6.79
CA GLU A 36 -20.14 -12.67 6.08
C GLU A 36 -19.40 -12.56 4.74
N PHE A 37 -18.07 -12.69 4.74
CA PHE A 37 -17.28 -12.62 3.51
C PHE A 37 -17.55 -13.78 2.55
N LYS A 38 -17.69 -15.01 3.06
CA LYS A 38 -18.08 -16.19 2.28
C LYS A 38 -19.38 -15.96 1.50
N THR A 39 -20.35 -15.32 2.14
CA THR A 39 -21.66 -15.04 1.53
C THR A 39 -21.53 -14.01 0.41
N GLU A 40 -20.85 -12.89 0.64
CA GLU A 40 -20.69 -11.87 -0.40
C GLU A 40 -19.79 -12.34 -1.56
N SER A 41 -18.71 -13.07 -1.27
CA SER A 41 -17.83 -13.67 -2.30
C SER A 41 -18.61 -14.55 -3.27
N LYS A 42 -19.46 -15.45 -2.74
CA LYS A 42 -20.30 -16.33 -3.56
C LYS A 42 -21.26 -15.56 -4.48
N LYS A 43 -21.87 -14.48 -4.00
CA LYS A 43 -22.82 -13.68 -4.80
C LYS A 43 -22.16 -13.01 -6.01
N ASN A 44 -20.85 -12.78 -5.96
CA ASN A 44 -20.12 -12.01 -6.96
C ASN A 44 -19.02 -12.84 -7.67
N ILE A 45 -19.12 -14.18 -7.64
CA ILE A 45 -18.13 -15.08 -8.25
C ILE A 45 -17.85 -14.77 -9.74
N GLU A 46 -18.86 -14.24 -10.45
CA GLU A 46 -18.80 -13.86 -11.86
C GLU A 46 -17.89 -12.64 -12.15
N LEU A 47 -17.48 -11.89 -11.13
CA LEU A 47 -16.59 -10.74 -11.30
C LEU A 47 -15.25 -11.18 -11.90
N TRP A 48 -14.67 -12.27 -11.39
CA TRP A 48 -13.42 -12.85 -11.85
C TRP A 48 -13.53 -14.32 -12.30
N ASN A 49 -14.74 -14.88 -12.30
CA ASN A 49 -15.01 -16.31 -12.50
C ASN A 49 -14.18 -17.20 -11.53
N LYS A 50 -13.95 -16.69 -10.32
CA LYS A 50 -13.14 -17.30 -9.25
C LYS A 50 -13.72 -16.89 -7.90
N ASP A 51 -13.79 -17.83 -6.97
CA ASP A 51 -14.19 -17.52 -5.59
C ASP A 51 -13.04 -16.84 -4.84
N LEU A 52 -13.28 -15.63 -4.33
CA LEU A 52 -12.31 -14.91 -3.52
C LEU A 52 -12.19 -15.53 -2.12
N TYR A 53 -13.24 -16.19 -1.63
CA TYR A 53 -13.25 -16.90 -0.37
C TYR A 53 -12.42 -18.20 -0.47
N GLY A 54 -11.13 -18.08 -0.18
CA GLY A 54 -10.19 -19.20 -0.03
C GLY A 54 -9.39 -19.08 1.27
N PRO A 55 -8.16 -19.62 1.35
CA PRO A 55 -7.35 -19.57 2.57
C PRO A 55 -7.11 -18.13 3.07
N ILE A 56 -7.57 -17.83 4.28
CA ILE A 56 -7.42 -16.54 4.95
C ILE A 56 -6.88 -16.75 6.37
N LEU A 57 -5.97 -15.85 6.79
CA LEU A 57 -5.45 -15.72 8.15
C LEU A 57 -5.86 -14.35 8.71
N LEU A 58 -6.60 -14.34 9.82
CA LEU A 58 -6.78 -13.14 10.63
C LEU A 58 -5.85 -13.23 11.83
N ILE A 59 -5.06 -12.18 12.07
CA ILE A 59 -3.99 -12.22 13.07
C ILE A 59 -4.17 -11.08 14.06
N ASP A 60 -4.19 -11.40 15.36
CA ASP A 60 -4.05 -10.39 16.41
C ASP A 60 -2.60 -9.87 16.42
N PRO A 61 -2.35 -8.60 16.09
CA PRO A 61 -0.99 -8.06 16.04
C PRO A 61 -0.28 -8.03 17.41
N LYS A 62 -1.03 -8.06 18.52
CA LYS A 62 -0.47 -8.03 19.89
C LYS A 62 -0.02 -9.40 20.36
N THR A 63 -0.88 -10.41 20.18
CA THR A 63 -0.63 -11.78 20.67
C THR A 63 -0.04 -12.69 19.61
N ARG A 64 -0.10 -12.28 18.34
CA ARG A 64 0.24 -13.07 17.15
C ARG A 64 -0.65 -14.30 16.98
N GLU A 65 -1.77 -14.35 17.69
CA GLU A 65 -2.78 -15.40 17.56
C GLU A 65 -3.36 -15.38 16.15
N ILE A 66 -3.41 -16.56 15.54
CA ILE A 66 -3.95 -16.81 14.20
C ILE A 66 -5.37 -17.36 14.35
N PHE A 67 -6.28 -16.83 13.55
CA PHE A 67 -7.58 -17.42 13.28
C PHE A 67 -7.71 -17.67 11.77
N ALA A 68 -7.68 -18.92 11.35
CA ALA A 68 -7.75 -19.32 9.94
C ALA A 68 -9.10 -19.97 9.61
N ASN A 69 -9.56 -19.80 8.37
CA ASN A 69 -10.80 -20.39 7.89
C ASN A 69 -10.64 -21.83 7.33
N GLU A 70 -9.41 -22.32 7.20
CA GLU A 70 -9.09 -23.69 6.79
C GLU A 70 -7.76 -24.15 7.44
N ALA A 71 -7.50 -25.47 7.42
CA ALA A 71 -6.27 -26.05 7.95
C ALA A 71 -5.05 -25.64 7.10
N ASP A 72 -3.86 -25.60 7.69
CA ASP A 72 -2.60 -25.60 6.93
C ASP A 72 -2.21 -27.01 6.46
N GLU A 73 -1.20 -27.13 5.60
CA GLU A 73 -0.80 -28.45 5.05
C GLU A 73 0.03 -29.29 6.03
N ASN A 74 0.70 -28.67 7.01
CA ASN A 74 1.60 -29.37 7.93
C ASN A 74 0.99 -29.53 9.34
N ASN A 75 -0.31 -29.29 9.51
CA ASN A 75 -1.06 -29.40 10.76
C ASN A 75 -0.47 -28.62 11.95
N ILE A 76 0.10 -27.44 11.68
CA ILE A 76 0.54 -26.52 12.75
C ILE A 76 -0.67 -25.85 13.40
N LEU A 77 -1.68 -25.48 12.62
CA LEU A 77 -2.92 -24.92 13.12
C LEU A 77 -3.81 -26.04 13.66
N LYS A 78 -4.41 -25.78 14.83
CA LYS A 78 -5.29 -26.73 15.51
C LYS A 78 -6.74 -26.36 15.29
N SER A 79 -7.59 -27.34 15.05
CA SER A 79 -9.03 -27.11 14.90
C SER A 79 -9.62 -26.60 16.22
N GLU A 80 -10.40 -25.52 16.14
CA GLU A 80 -11.14 -24.96 17.26
C GLU A 80 -12.50 -24.47 16.78
N GLY A 81 -13.55 -25.21 17.12
CA GLY A 81 -14.89 -25.00 16.56
C GLY A 81 -14.89 -25.19 15.03
N ASN A 82 -15.31 -24.16 14.30
CA ASN A 82 -15.32 -24.13 12.83
C ASN A 82 -14.11 -23.39 12.23
N LEU A 83 -13.10 -23.06 13.05
CA LEU A 83 -11.88 -22.37 12.66
C LEU A 83 -10.65 -23.23 12.98
N TYR A 84 -9.48 -22.69 12.61
CA TYR A 84 -8.19 -23.23 12.99
C TYR A 84 -7.36 -22.14 13.68
N THR A 85 -6.75 -22.45 14.82
CA THR A 85 -6.00 -21.49 15.64
C THR A 85 -4.54 -21.90 15.83
N GLY A 86 -3.69 -20.92 16.11
CA GLY A 86 -2.26 -21.09 16.32
C GLY A 86 -1.57 -19.77 16.65
N VAL A 87 -0.25 -19.74 16.70
CA VAL A 87 0.54 -18.52 16.93
C VAL A 87 1.50 -18.32 15.78
N LEU A 88 1.50 -17.12 15.18
CA LEU A 88 2.39 -16.79 14.08
C LEU A 88 3.84 -16.69 14.60
N PRO A 89 4.82 -17.44 14.06
CA PRO A 89 6.21 -17.36 14.53
C PRO A 89 6.82 -15.97 14.39
N ASP A 90 7.58 -15.47 15.37
CA ASP A 90 8.11 -14.08 15.44
C ASP A 90 8.95 -13.63 14.24
N LYS A 91 9.48 -14.60 13.49
CA LYS A 91 10.26 -14.37 12.26
C LYS A 91 9.38 -14.00 11.05
N ILE A 92 8.06 -14.20 11.15
CA ILE A 92 7.10 -13.84 10.11
C ILE A 92 6.48 -12.50 10.46
N ASN A 93 6.68 -11.51 9.60
CA ASN A 93 6.02 -10.22 9.74
C ASN A 93 4.52 -10.36 9.53
N ILE A 94 3.75 -9.63 10.33
CA ILE A 94 2.31 -9.52 10.16
C ILE A 94 2.05 -8.35 9.20
N ALA A 95 1.23 -8.58 8.18
CA ALA A 95 0.72 -7.51 7.31
C ALA A 95 -0.46 -7.95 6.44
N ASN A 96 -1.15 -6.97 5.86
CA ASN A 96 -2.30 -7.18 5.00
C ASN A 96 -1.80 -7.47 3.58
N THR A 97 -1.70 -8.75 3.21
CA THR A 97 -1.24 -9.16 1.88
C THR A 97 -1.43 -10.66 1.65
N ALA A 98 -1.04 -11.15 0.47
CA ALA A 98 -0.94 -12.57 0.21
C ALA A 98 0.43 -13.16 0.60
N VAL A 99 0.45 -14.17 1.47
CA VAL A 99 1.66 -14.80 2.00
C VAL A 99 1.71 -16.29 1.69
N ASN A 100 2.88 -16.81 1.30
CA ASN A 100 3.12 -18.24 1.23
C ASN A 100 3.60 -18.71 2.60
N TRP A 101 2.75 -19.44 3.31
CA TRP A 101 3.07 -19.96 4.63
C TRP A 101 2.53 -21.37 4.78
N ASN A 102 3.41 -22.26 5.22
CA ASN A 102 3.06 -23.59 5.68
C ASN A 102 2.28 -24.43 4.64
N GLY A 103 2.83 -24.46 3.42
CA GLY A 103 2.30 -25.19 2.26
C GLY A 103 1.29 -24.41 1.41
N LYS A 104 0.66 -23.35 1.94
CA LYS A 104 -0.42 -22.63 1.25
C LYS A 104 -0.12 -21.16 0.99
N ARG A 105 -0.82 -20.59 0.01
CA ARG A 105 -0.89 -19.15 -0.24
C ARG A 105 -2.14 -18.58 0.42
N TRP A 106 -1.95 -17.85 1.51
CA TRP A 106 -3.00 -17.24 2.33
C TRP A 106 -3.19 -15.78 1.97
N ALA A 107 -4.40 -15.26 2.13
CA ALA A 107 -4.60 -13.83 2.39
C ALA A 107 -4.46 -13.59 3.89
N MET A 108 -3.48 -12.80 4.32
CA MET A 108 -3.24 -12.44 5.71
C MET A 108 -3.81 -11.04 5.98
N MET A 109 -4.50 -10.87 7.10
CA MET A 109 -4.98 -9.56 7.56
C MET A 109 -4.82 -9.41 9.06
N MET A 110 -4.57 -8.18 9.49
CA MET A 110 -4.49 -7.81 10.90
C MET A 110 -5.87 -7.52 11.49
N LEU A 111 -6.06 -7.95 12.74
CA LEU A 111 -7.18 -7.53 13.58
C LEU A 111 -6.87 -6.22 14.34
N PRO A 112 -7.90 -5.44 14.72
CA PRO A 112 -9.30 -5.61 14.32
C PRO A 112 -9.52 -5.22 12.85
N LEU A 113 -10.43 -5.92 12.18
CA LEU A 113 -10.93 -5.48 10.88
C LEU A 113 -11.83 -4.23 11.03
N PRO A 114 -12.08 -3.47 9.96
CA PRO A 114 -13.01 -2.34 9.99
C PRO A 114 -14.38 -2.71 10.61
N GLU A 115 -14.92 -1.83 11.44
CA GLU A 115 -16.23 -2.04 12.07
C GLU A 115 -17.37 -1.95 11.04
N ASN A 116 -17.25 -1.02 10.09
CA ASN A 116 -18.18 -0.88 8.98
C ASN A 116 -18.13 -2.13 8.09
N LYS A 117 -19.30 -2.76 7.90
CA LYS A 117 -19.45 -3.99 7.11
C LYS A 117 -18.86 -3.85 5.69
N TYR A 118 -19.16 -2.76 4.99
CA TYR A 118 -18.77 -2.59 3.60
C TYR A 118 -17.26 -2.38 3.46
N ASP A 119 -16.66 -1.64 4.38
CA ASP A 119 -15.20 -1.42 4.42
C ASP A 119 -14.48 -2.73 4.74
N ARG A 120 -15.01 -3.51 5.68
CA ARG A 120 -14.47 -4.82 6.05
C ARG A 120 -14.52 -5.83 4.90
N ILE A 121 -15.66 -5.94 4.22
CA ILE A 121 -15.80 -6.84 3.07
C ILE A 121 -14.91 -6.38 1.91
N GLY A 122 -14.81 -5.06 1.71
CA GLY A 122 -13.87 -4.47 0.74
C GLY A 122 -12.43 -4.89 1.01
N LEU A 123 -11.96 -4.74 2.26
CA LEU A 123 -10.61 -5.16 2.67
C LEU A 123 -10.40 -6.66 2.49
N LEU A 124 -11.34 -7.50 2.96
CA LEU A 124 -11.25 -8.95 2.81
C LEU A 124 -11.18 -9.37 1.33
N ALA A 125 -11.96 -8.72 0.47
CA ALA A 125 -11.94 -8.95 -0.97
C ALA A 125 -10.64 -8.49 -1.63
N HIS A 126 -10.12 -7.32 -1.23
CA HIS A 126 -8.84 -6.77 -1.69
C HIS A 126 -7.70 -7.76 -1.43
N GLU A 127 -7.51 -8.16 -0.16
CA GLU A 127 -6.42 -9.06 0.22
C GLU A 127 -6.60 -10.46 -0.36
N SER A 128 -7.85 -10.93 -0.44
CA SER A 128 -8.17 -12.20 -1.10
C SER A 128 -7.94 -12.17 -2.61
N PHE A 129 -8.02 -11.00 -3.26
CA PHE A 129 -7.69 -10.85 -4.66
C PHE A 129 -6.20 -11.06 -4.91
N HIS A 130 -5.31 -10.48 -4.09
CA HIS A 130 -3.86 -10.70 -4.20
C HIS A 130 -3.44 -12.18 -4.08
N ARG A 131 -4.25 -13.01 -3.42
CA ARG A 131 -4.05 -14.47 -3.39
C ARG A 131 -4.24 -15.09 -4.78
N ILE A 132 -5.29 -14.69 -5.51
CA ILE A 132 -5.65 -15.26 -6.81
C ILE A 132 -5.09 -14.49 -8.02
N GLN A 133 -4.61 -13.27 -7.83
CA GLN A 133 -4.12 -12.38 -8.88
C GLN A 133 -3.08 -13.04 -9.81
N PRO A 134 -2.09 -13.80 -9.30
CA PRO A 134 -1.19 -14.58 -10.18
C PRO A 134 -1.90 -15.65 -11.02
N LEU A 135 -2.96 -16.27 -10.49
CA LEU A 135 -3.76 -17.28 -11.21
C LEU A 135 -4.57 -16.67 -12.35
N LEU A 136 -4.82 -15.36 -12.29
CA LEU A 136 -5.43 -14.57 -13.35
C LEU A 136 -4.40 -14.06 -14.37
N GLY A 137 -3.12 -14.42 -14.20
CA GLY A 137 -2.03 -14.04 -15.10
C GLY A 137 -1.48 -12.64 -14.87
N PHE A 138 -1.85 -11.98 -13.77
CA PHE A 138 -1.24 -10.70 -13.36
C PHE A 138 0.06 -10.92 -12.60
N GLU A 139 1.00 -10.01 -12.81
CA GLU A 139 2.25 -9.98 -12.08
C GLU A 139 2.13 -9.06 -10.86
N LEU A 140 2.68 -9.50 -9.73
CA LEU A 140 2.71 -8.72 -8.48
C LEU A 140 3.85 -7.70 -8.56
N ASN A 141 3.57 -6.57 -9.21
CA ASN A 141 4.51 -5.49 -9.38
C ASN A 141 4.32 -4.41 -8.33
N ASN A 142 5.42 -3.95 -7.77
CA ASN A 142 5.42 -2.94 -6.71
C ASN A 142 6.35 -1.78 -7.08
N ALA A 143 6.09 -1.19 -8.25
CA ALA A 143 6.90 -0.09 -8.77
C ALA A 143 6.74 1.17 -7.92
N GLU A 144 7.86 1.85 -7.63
CA GLU A 144 7.85 3.16 -6.98
C GLU A 144 7.56 4.27 -8.00
N ASN A 145 6.58 5.13 -7.68
CA ASN A 145 6.18 6.27 -8.51
C ASN A 145 6.63 7.59 -7.88
N ASN A 146 7.94 7.75 -7.68
CA ASN A 146 8.55 8.84 -6.91
C ASN A 146 8.23 10.24 -7.44
N HIS A 147 7.85 10.38 -8.72
CA HIS A 147 7.35 11.64 -9.28
C HIS A 147 6.03 12.09 -8.64
N LEU A 148 5.25 11.20 -8.04
CA LEU A 148 4.05 11.53 -7.27
C LEU A 148 4.36 12.08 -5.87
N ASP A 149 5.63 12.25 -5.53
CA ASP A 149 6.08 13.11 -4.42
C ASP A 149 6.72 14.42 -4.89
N GLN A 150 6.85 14.63 -6.20
CA GLN A 150 7.26 15.90 -6.75
C GLN A 150 6.04 16.80 -6.94
N LYS A 151 6.25 18.12 -6.83
CA LYS A 151 5.17 19.11 -6.84
C LYS A 151 4.24 18.98 -8.05
N GLU A 152 4.78 18.99 -9.27
CA GLU A 152 3.96 18.91 -10.48
C GLU A 152 3.22 17.56 -10.58
N GLY A 153 3.90 16.45 -10.24
CA GLY A 153 3.26 15.14 -10.18
C GLY A 153 2.06 15.09 -9.23
N ARG A 154 2.19 15.67 -8.03
CA ARG A 154 1.08 15.78 -7.08
C ARG A 154 -0.03 16.69 -7.58
N ILE A 155 0.29 17.89 -8.09
CA ILE A 155 -0.71 18.84 -8.60
C ILE A 155 -1.61 18.16 -9.64
N TYR A 156 -1.03 17.51 -10.65
CA TYR A 156 -1.84 16.94 -11.72
C TYR A 156 -2.56 15.65 -11.33
N LEU A 157 -2.05 14.87 -10.37
CA LEU A 157 -2.80 13.77 -9.78
C LEU A 157 -4.01 14.30 -8.99
N ARG A 158 -3.83 15.35 -8.19
CA ARG A 158 -4.93 15.95 -7.43
C ARG A 158 -6.01 16.54 -8.35
N LEU A 159 -5.60 17.21 -9.43
CA LEU A 159 -6.52 17.71 -10.46
C LEU A 159 -7.26 16.58 -11.19
N GLU A 160 -6.58 15.47 -11.48
CA GLU A 160 -7.20 14.26 -12.00
C GLU A 160 -8.29 13.75 -11.05
N LEU A 161 -7.98 13.62 -9.75
CA LEU A 161 -8.93 13.13 -8.74
C LEU A 161 -10.11 14.09 -8.51
N GLU A 162 -9.90 15.41 -8.54
CA GLU A 162 -11.00 16.39 -8.52
C GLU A 162 -11.91 16.25 -9.73
N ALA A 163 -11.34 15.99 -10.91
CA ALA A 163 -12.12 15.73 -12.11
C ALA A 163 -12.91 14.42 -12.00
N LEU A 164 -12.33 13.37 -11.42
CA LEU A 164 -13.01 12.11 -11.15
C LEU A 164 -14.14 12.24 -10.12
N LYS A 165 -13.96 13.03 -9.05
CA LYS A 165 -15.05 13.35 -8.11
C LYS A 165 -16.23 14.02 -8.82
N LYS A 166 -15.98 14.90 -9.79
CA LYS A 166 -17.06 15.51 -10.60
C LYS A 166 -17.67 14.52 -11.60
N ALA A 167 -16.89 13.61 -12.16
CA ALA A 167 -17.39 12.53 -13.02
C ALA A 167 -18.35 11.60 -12.26
N LEU A 168 -18.02 11.24 -11.01
CA LEU A 168 -18.88 10.43 -10.13
C LEU A 168 -20.22 11.12 -9.79
N ARG A 169 -20.22 12.46 -9.73
CA ARG A 169 -21.42 13.28 -9.43
C ARG A 169 -22.20 13.71 -10.68
N ALA A 170 -21.72 13.37 -11.88
CA ALA A 170 -22.33 13.82 -13.12
C ALA A 170 -23.76 13.28 -13.26
N VAL A 171 -24.71 14.15 -13.60
CA VAL A 171 -26.13 13.78 -13.77
C VAL A 171 -26.49 13.48 -15.23
N SER A 172 -25.58 13.75 -16.16
CA SER A 172 -25.75 13.48 -17.59
C SER A 172 -24.49 12.88 -18.21
N GLU A 173 -24.68 12.11 -19.28
CA GLU A 173 -23.56 11.54 -20.05
C GLU A 173 -22.61 12.63 -20.58
N LYS A 174 -23.15 13.81 -20.94
CA LYS A 174 -22.35 14.95 -21.41
C LYS A 174 -21.42 15.48 -20.32
N GLU A 175 -21.92 15.60 -19.09
CA GLU A 175 -21.10 16.02 -17.94
C GLU A 175 -20.08 14.96 -17.56
N LEU A 176 -20.49 13.69 -17.53
CA LEU A 176 -19.59 12.57 -17.29
C LEU A 176 -18.43 12.58 -18.28
N GLN A 177 -18.74 12.68 -19.57
CA GLN A 177 -17.74 12.70 -20.64
C GLN A 177 -16.80 13.90 -20.52
N LYS A 178 -17.33 15.10 -20.22
CA LYS A 178 -16.52 16.30 -19.98
C LYS A 178 -15.50 16.07 -18.87
N HIS A 179 -15.93 15.51 -17.74
CA HIS A 179 -15.07 15.31 -16.59
C HIS A 179 -14.05 14.19 -16.79
N LEU A 180 -14.42 13.11 -17.50
CA LEU A 180 -13.49 12.04 -17.90
C LEU A 180 -12.40 12.53 -18.86
N ILE A 181 -12.76 13.36 -19.86
CA ILE A 181 -11.79 13.98 -20.78
C ILE A 181 -10.75 14.77 -19.97
N ASN A 182 -11.19 15.59 -19.03
CA ASN A 182 -10.29 16.43 -18.25
C ASN A 182 -9.41 15.61 -17.29
N ALA A 183 -9.98 14.60 -16.61
CA ALA A 183 -9.22 13.69 -15.73
C ALA A 183 -8.09 12.99 -16.49
N LEU A 184 -8.40 12.40 -17.64
CA LEU A 184 -7.42 11.71 -18.47
C LEU A 184 -6.44 12.68 -19.16
N THR A 185 -6.84 13.94 -19.40
CA THR A 185 -5.93 14.98 -19.88
C THR A 185 -4.91 15.36 -18.81
N PHE A 186 -5.32 15.53 -17.54
CA PHE A 186 -4.39 15.75 -16.43
C PHE A 186 -3.42 14.59 -16.26
N ARG A 187 -3.92 13.35 -16.33
CA ARG A 187 -3.10 12.14 -16.31
C ARG A 187 -2.04 12.13 -17.42
N LYS A 188 -2.45 12.30 -18.68
CA LYS A 188 -1.52 12.29 -19.82
C LYS A 188 -0.53 13.45 -19.79
N TYR A 189 -0.94 14.62 -19.32
CA TYR A 189 0.00 15.72 -19.12
C TYR A 189 1.03 15.39 -18.04
N ARG A 190 0.59 14.86 -16.89
CA ARG A 190 1.48 14.41 -15.82
C ARG A 190 2.49 13.37 -16.32
N HIS A 191 2.04 12.40 -17.12
CA HIS A 191 2.94 11.41 -17.73
C HIS A 191 3.96 12.04 -18.70
N SER A 192 3.60 13.12 -19.40
CA SER A 192 4.53 13.82 -20.29
C SER A 192 5.67 14.55 -19.56
N LEU A 193 5.49 14.85 -18.26
CA LEU A 193 6.51 15.51 -17.44
C LEU A 193 7.57 14.53 -16.93
N TYR A 194 7.25 13.24 -16.84
CA TYR A 194 8.07 12.23 -16.19
C TYR A 194 8.24 11.00 -17.07
N LYS A 195 9.41 10.87 -17.71
CA LYS A 195 9.69 9.75 -18.61
C LYS A 195 9.52 8.40 -17.88
N GLY A 196 8.66 7.53 -18.41
CA GLY A 196 8.40 6.19 -17.89
C GLY A 196 7.37 6.12 -16.76
N SER A 197 6.82 7.26 -16.31
CA SER A 197 5.80 7.27 -15.25
C SER A 197 4.50 6.58 -15.68
N ASP A 198 4.17 6.63 -16.97
CA ASP A 198 3.03 5.92 -17.55
C ASP A 198 3.14 4.41 -17.31
N ALA A 199 4.31 3.84 -17.60
CA ALA A 199 4.59 2.42 -17.38
C ALA A 199 4.62 2.08 -15.88
N SER A 200 5.34 2.86 -15.06
CA SER A 200 5.49 2.56 -13.62
C SER A 200 4.17 2.71 -12.86
N GLU A 201 3.34 3.68 -13.21
CA GLU A 201 2.01 3.83 -12.61
C GLU A 201 1.11 2.69 -13.02
N ASN A 202 1.11 2.31 -14.30
CA ASN A 202 0.31 1.21 -14.80
C ASN A 202 0.62 -0.11 -14.08
N LEU A 203 1.88 -0.37 -13.76
CA LEU A 203 2.28 -1.55 -12.98
C LEU A 203 1.61 -1.56 -11.59
N LEU A 204 1.57 -0.42 -10.90
CA LEU A 204 0.92 -0.33 -9.60
C LEU A 204 -0.61 -0.32 -9.71
N GLU A 205 -1.18 0.32 -10.73
CA GLU A 205 -2.62 0.30 -11.03
C GLU A 205 -3.12 -1.12 -11.34
N LEU A 206 -2.36 -1.92 -12.08
CA LEU A 206 -2.65 -3.35 -12.31
C LEU A 206 -2.53 -4.19 -11.03
N ASN A 207 -1.58 -3.85 -10.15
CA ASN A 207 -1.36 -4.59 -8.91
C ASN A 207 -2.39 -4.24 -7.84
N GLU A 208 -2.44 -2.97 -7.42
CA GLU A 208 -3.24 -2.46 -6.30
C GLU A 208 -4.59 -1.92 -6.75
N GLY A 209 -4.63 -1.23 -7.89
CA GLY A 209 -5.85 -0.58 -8.36
C GLY A 209 -6.96 -1.56 -8.72
N ILE A 210 -6.61 -2.69 -9.33
CA ILE A 210 -7.57 -3.77 -9.64
C ILE A 210 -8.01 -4.50 -8.38
N ALA A 211 -7.12 -4.71 -7.41
CA ALA A 211 -7.46 -5.28 -6.11
C ALA A 211 -8.49 -4.40 -5.38
N GLU A 212 -8.26 -3.09 -5.37
CA GLU A 212 -9.16 -2.13 -4.75
C GLU A 212 -10.50 -2.02 -5.50
N PHE A 213 -10.49 -2.00 -6.84
CA PHE A 213 -11.73 -2.07 -7.63
C PHE A 213 -12.54 -3.33 -7.29
N THR A 214 -11.86 -4.46 -7.13
CA THR A 214 -12.48 -5.73 -6.72
C THR A 214 -13.15 -5.56 -5.35
N GLY A 215 -12.44 -4.99 -4.37
CA GLY A 215 -13.01 -4.67 -3.05
C GLY A 215 -14.25 -3.77 -3.12
N VAL A 216 -14.22 -2.73 -3.96
CA VAL A 216 -15.35 -1.82 -4.16
C VAL A 216 -16.60 -2.56 -4.65
N ILE A 217 -16.49 -3.35 -5.72
CA ILE A 217 -17.64 -4.12 -6.25
C ILE A 217 -18.09 -5.18 -5.25
N MET A 218 -17.16 -5.85 -4.59
CA MET A 218 -17.44 -6.94 -3.66
C MET A 218 -18.13 -6.51 -2.38
N SER A 219 -17.95 -5.26 -1.97
CA SER A 219 -18.49 -4.73 -0.73
C SER A 219 -20.02 -4.82 -0.62
N GLY A 220 -20.73 -4.88 -1.76
CA GLY A 220 -22.20 -4.93 -1.78
C GLY A 220 -22.87 -3.60 -1.44
N ARG A 221 -22.15 -2.48 -1.52
CA ARG A 221 -22.70 -1.12 -1.36
C ARG A 221 -23.76 -0.82 -2.42
N THR A 222 -24.76 0.00 -2.06
CA THR A 222 -25.64 0.61 -3.07
C THR A 222 -24.86 1.58 -3.95
N LYS A 223 -25.48 2.06 -5.03
CA LYS A 223 -24.88 3.08 -5.89
C LYS A 223 -24.49 4.32 -5.09
N GLU A 224 -25.38 4.85 -4.26
CA GLU A 224 -25.17 6.07 -3.48
C GLU A 224 -24.06 5.89 -2.42
N GLN A 225 -24.03 4.72 -1.78
CA GLN A 225 -22.98 4.35 -0.83
C GLN A 225 -21.63 4.21 -1.52
N THR A 226 -21.59 3.64 -2.72
CA THR A 226 -20.36 3.48 -3.51
C THR A 226 -19.81 4.83 -3.96
N LEU A 227 -20.67 5.71 -4.47
CA LEU A 227 -20.28 7.07 -4.86
C LEU A 227 -19.72 7.83 -3.66
N SER A 228 -20.42 7.80 -2.51
CA SER A 228 -19.95 8.46 -1.29
C SER A 228 -18.61 7.87 -0.81
N SER A 229 -18.45 6.55 -0.82
CA SER A 229 -17.22 5.87 -0.40
C SER A 229 -16.02 6.23 -1.29
N LEU A 230 -16.19 6.24 -2.63
CA LEU A 230 -15.12 6.62 -3.55
C LEU A 230 -14.72 8.09 -3.40
N ILE A 231 -15.70 8.98 -3.24
CA ILE A 231 -15.45 10.42 -3.05
C ILE A 231 -14.74 10.68 -1.72
N ASN A 232 -15.25 10.14 -0.62
CA ASN A 232 -14.64 10.32 0.70
C ASN A 232 -13.25 9.70 0.73
N GLY A 233 -13.05 8.53 0.10
CA GLY A 233 -11.74 7.91 -0.02
C GLY A 233 -10.72 8.80 -0.75
N ILE A 234 -11.14 9.53 -1.79
CA ILE A 234 -10.29 10.54 -2.43
C ILE A 234 -9.98 11.67 -1.43
N ASP A 235 -10.98 12.21 -0.75
CA ASP A 235 -10.78 13.33 0.19
C ASP A 235 -9.84 12.96 1.34
N ASP A 236 -9.97 11.75 1.89
CA ASP A 236 -9.08 11.22 2.92
C ASP A 236 -7.67 10.99 2.38
N PHE A 237 -7.55 10.41 1.18
CA PHE A 237 -6.28 10.17 0.50
C PHE A 237 -5.45 11.44 0.32
N LEU A 238 -6.10 12.57 0.03
CA LEU A 238 -5.40 13.84 -0.19
C LEU A 238 -4.66 14.34 1.05
N ASN A 239 -4.98 13.83 2.24
CA ASN A 239 -4.26 14.11 3.48
C ASN A 239 -2.97 13.28 3.64
N ASN A 240 -2.73 12.29 2.76
CA ASN A 240 -1.55 11.45 2.86
C ASN A 240 -0.25 12.23 2.57
N PRO A 241 0.80 12.05 3.40
CA PRO A 241 2.10 12.67 3.18
C PRO A 241 2.74 12.33 1.82
N THR A 242 2.51 11.11 1.33
CA THR A 242 2.99 10.60 0.04
C THR A 242 1.88 9.93 -0.77
N PHE A 243 1.98 10.01 -2.10
CA PHE A 243 1.06 9.38 -3.06
C PHE A 243 1.70 8.24 -3.87
N VAL A 244 3.01 8.01 -3.69
CA VAL A 244 3.88 7.16 -4.53
C VAL A 244 3.35 5.73 -4.66
N ARG A 245 2.75 5.20 -3.59
CA ARG A 245 2.24 3.82 -3.56
C ARG A 245 0.74 3.72 -3.33
N SER A 246 0.06 4.86 -3.15
CA SER A 246 -1.34 4.91 -2.72
C SER A 246 -2.29 5.50 -3.77
N PHE A 247 -1.79 6.13 -4.83
CA PHE A 247 -2.67 6.72 -5.86
C PHE A 247 -3.54 5.68 -6.60
N ALA A 248 -3.04 4.45 -6.74
CA ALA A 248 -3.72 3.38 -7.47
C ALA A 248 -5.07 3.00 -6.84
N TYR A 249 -5.18 3.07 -5.51
CA TYR A 249 -6.41 2.80 -4.75
C TYR A 249 -7.51 3.86 -4.99
N HIS A 250 -7.18 5.00 -5.60
CA HIS A 250 -8.15 6.09 -5.80
C HIS A 250 -8.36 6.47 -7.27
N THR A 251 -7.57 5.90 -8.17
CA THR A 251 -7.69 6.10 -9.62
C THR A 251 -8.48 4.96 -10.27
N VAL A 252 -7.92 3.75 -10.29
CA VAL A 252 -8.54 2.57 -10.94
C VAL A 252 -9.93 2.26 -10.39
N PRO A 253 -10.21 2.31 -9.07
CA PRO A 253 -11.56 2.02 -8.59
C PRO A 253 -12.61 2.99 -9.12
N VAL A 254 -12.25 4.26 -9.35
CA VAL A 254 -13.18 5.25 -9.90
C VAL A 254 -13.41 5.03 -11.40
N TYR A 255 -12.34 4.93 -12.20
CA TYR A 255 -12.48 4.62 -13.63
C TYR A 255 -13.18 3.27 -13.84
N GLY A 256 -12.76 2.26 -13.08
CA GLY A 256 -13.28 0.91 -13.10
C GLY A 256 -14.75 0.85 -12.71
N TYR A 257 -15.19 1.57 -11.67
CA TYR A 257 -16.60 1.63 -11.28
C TYR A 257 -17.46 2.35 -12.32
N LEU A 258 -16.98 3.49 -12.84
CA LEU A 258 -17.67 4.20 -13.94
C LEU A 258 -17.79 3.32 -15.18
N LEU A 259 -16.76 2.55 -15.52
CA LEU A 259 -16.78 1.63 -16.65
C LEU A 259 -17.64 0.39 -16.39
N TYR A 260 -17.63 -0.15 -15.17
CA TYR A 260 -18.42 -1.31 -14.77
C TYR A 260 -19.92 -1.08 -14.95
N ASN A 261 -20.38 0.16 -14.79
CA ASN A 261 -21.77 0.55 -15.06
C ASN A 261 -22.14 0.55 -16.56
N LYS A 262 -21.14 0.55 -17.46
CA LYS A 262 -21.33 0.47 -18.93
C LYS A 262 -21.01 -0.92 -19.47
N ASP A 263 -20.00 -1.58 -18.91
CA ASP A 263 -19.52 -2.91 -19.28
C ASP A 263 -19.10 -3.69 -18.02
N LYS A 264 -20.01 -4.54 -17.53
CA LYS A 264 -19.77 -5.38 -16.33
C LYS A 264 -18.64 -6.40 -16.50
N SER A 265 -18.09 -6.55 -17.71
CA SER A 265 -17.04 -7.53 -18.01
C SER A 265 -15.68 -6.89 -18.30
N TRP A 266 -15.54 -5.57 -18.19
CA TRP A 266 -14.33 -4.85 -18.59
C TRP A 266 -13.06 -5.40 -17.92
N ASN A 267 -13.15 -5.75 -16.64
CA ASN A 267 -12.05 -6.26 -15.83
C ASN A 267 -11.57 -7.64 -16.30
N LYS A 268 -12.42 -8.41 -17.00
CA LYS A 268 -12.06 -9.72 -17.59
C LYS A 268 -11.37 -9.58 -18.96
N LYS A 269 -11.35 -8.37 -19.55
CA LYS A 269 -10.74 -8.09 -20.86
C LYS A 269 -9.31 -7.58 -20.76
N ILE A 270 -8.87 -7.22 -19.57
CA ILE A 270 -7.52 -6.72 -19.30
C ILE A 270 -6.58 -7.86 -18.90
N THR A 271 -5.29 -7.65 -19.10
CA THR A 271 -4.22 -8.61 -18.78
C THR A 271 -3.05 -7.86 -18.12
N ALA A 272 -2.02 -8.58 -17.67
CA ALA A 272 -0.78 -7.97 -17.15
C ALA A 272 -0.09 -7.00 -18.14
N LYS A 273 -0.40 -7.09 -19.44
CA LYS A 273 0.19 -6.24 -20.48
C LYS A 273 -0.69 -5.06 -20.87
N THR A 274 -1.87 -4.94 -20.29
CA THR A 274 -2.79 -3.85 -20.62
C THR A 274 -2.28 -2.53 -20.05
N ASP A 275 -2.16 -1.52 -20.91
CA ASP A 275 -2.06 -0.12 -20.49
C ASP A 275 -3.47 0.37 -20.12
N LEU A 276 -3.74 0.47 -18.81
CA LEU A 276 -5.03 0.89 -18.26
C LEU A 276 -5.40 2.30 -18.66
N SER A 277 -4.42 3.21 -18.80
CA SER A 277 -4.69 4.58 -19.22
C SER A 277 -5.24 4.62 -20.64
N ASN A 278 -4.60 3.91 -21.58
CA ASN A 278 -5.09 3.80 -22.96
C ASN A 278 -6.38 2.99 -23.03
N TYR A 279 -6.53 1.95 -22.19
CA TYR A 279 -7.75 1.17 -22.09
C TYR A 279 -8.95 2.04 -21.70
N PHE A 280 -8.84 2.85 -20.64
CA PHE A 280 -9.90 3.77 -20.22
C PHE A 280 -10.17 4.86 -21.25
N ILE A 281 -9.13 5.43 -21.88
CA ILE A 281 -9.31 6.40 -22.98
C ILE A 281 -10.17 5.80 -24.10
N ASN A 282 -9.86 4.58 -24.53
CA ASN A 282 -10.59 3.89 -25.59
C ASN A 282 -12.01 3.52 -25.14
N ALA A 283 -12.16 2.93 -23.95
CA ALA A 283 -13.44 2.46 -23.42
C ALA A 283 -14.44 3.62 -23.21
N PHE A 284 -13.96 4.80 -22.82
CA PHE A 284 -14.79 6.00 -22.69
C PHE A 284 -14.86 6.83 -23.97
N ASN A 285 -14.22 6.41 -25.07
CA ASN A 285 -14.14 7.16 -26.32
C ASN A 285 -13.68 8.63 -26.10
N VAL A 286 -12.64 8.79 -25.29
CA VAL A 286 -12.07 10.09 -24.91
C VAL A 286 -11.04 10.52 -25.95
N LYS A 287 -11.15 11.76 -26.42
CA LYS A 287 -10.14 12.38 -27.31
C LYS A 287 -9.23 13.27 -26.48
N ILE A 288 -7.99 12.83 -26.28
CA ILE A 288 -6.98 13.60 -25.55
C ILE A 288 -6.47 14.75 -26.43
N PRO A 289 -6.42 16.00 -25.92
CA PRO A 289 -5.86 17.12 -26.66
C PRO A 289 -4.38 16.92 -27.00
N THR A 290 -3.98 17.32 -28.20
CA THR A 290 -2.58 17.26 -28.67
C THR A 290 -1.69 18.34 -28.04
N TYR A 291 -2.26 19.48 -27.64
CA TYR A 291 -1.56 20.63 -27.07
C TYR A 291 -1.92 20.82 -25.59
N PHE A 292 -1.20 20.12 -24.71
CA PHE A 292 -1.53 20.08 -23.28
C PHE A 292 -1.51 21.45 -22.59
N ASN A 293 -0.49 22.29 -22.82
CA ASN A 293 -0.33 23.55 -22.07
C ASN A 293 -1.57 24.45 -22.13
N ASN A 294 -2.18 24.57 -23.32
CA ASN A 294 -3.39 25.36 -23.50
C ASN A 294 -4.62 24.67 -22.90
N ALA A 295 -4.71 23.34 -23.01
CA ALA A 295 -5.81 22.57 -22.45
C ALA A 295 -5.81 22.65 -20.91
N ILE A 296 -4.66 22.34 -20.30
CA ILE A 296 -4.44 22.35 -18.84
C ILE A 296 -4.73 23.74 -18.26
N LYS A 297 -4.18 24.81 -18.85
CA LYS A 297 -4.43 26.18 -18.36
C LYS A 297 -5.92 26.54 -18.37
N LYS A 298 -6.68 26.09 -19.38
CA LYS A 298 -8.12 26.32 -19.45
C LYS A 298 -8.89 25.53 -18.40
N VAL A 299 -8.49 24.29 -18.12
CA VAL A 299 -9.31 23.40 -17.27
C VAL A 299 -8.95 23.43 -15.79
N THR A 300 -7.71 23.80 -15.44
CA THR A 300 -7.19 23.79 -14.06
C THR A 300 -8.08 24.59 -13.10
N GLY A 301 -8.59 25.74 -13.52
CA GLY A 301 -9.48 26.59 -12.70
C GLY A 301 -10.82 25.93 -12.33
N TYR A 302 -11.31 24.95 -13.10
CA TYR A 302 -12.57 24.25 -12.80
C TYR A 302 -12.45 23.20 -11.69
N TYR A 303 -11.23 22.88 -11.26
CA TYR A 303 -10.91 21.78 -10.36
C TYR A 303 -10.03 22.23 -9.19
N ASN A 304 -10.30 23.41 -8.64
CA ASN A 304 -9.60 23.98 -7.48
C ASN A 304 -8.09 24.18 -7.68
N GLY A 305 -7.64 24.35 -8.93
CA GLY A 305 -6.21 24.33 -9.23
C GLY A 305 -5.37 25.37 -8.50
N SER A 306 -5.87 26.59 -8.30
CA SER A 306 -5.12 27.62 -7.54
C SER A 306 -4.84 27.19 -6.11
N VAL A 307 -5.82 26.58 -5.44
CA VAL A 307 -5.68 26.08 -4.05
C VAL A 307 -4.70 24.90 -4.01
N ILE A 308 -4.85 23.95 -4.93
CA ILE A 308 -3.96 22.78 -5.03
C ILE A 308 -2.49 23.22 -5.24
N ILE A 309 -2.26 24.17 -6.15
CA ILE A 309 -0.91 24.68 -6.44
C ILE A 309 -0.30 25.34 -5.20
N GLU A 310 -1.07 26.15 -4.48
CA GLU A 310 -0.60 26.82 -3.26
C GLU A 310 -0.23 25.79 -2.17
N GLU A 311 -1.08 24.80 -1.93
CA GLU A 311 -0.85 23.75 -0.94
C GLU A 311 0.36 22.88 -1.29
N GLU A 312 0.49 22.44 -2.54
CA GLU A 312 1.63 21.62 -2.96
C GLU A 312 2.95 22.41 -2.96
N THR A 313 2.90 23.73 -3.17
CA THR A 313 4.07 24.60 -3.02
C THR A 313 4.53 24.65 -1.57
N LYS A 314 3.61 24.89 -0.62
CA LYS A 314 3.93 24.89 0.82
C LYS A 314 4.43 23.51 1.30
N ARG A 315 3.81 22.43 0.81
CA ARG A 315 4.24 21.05 1.12
C ARG A 315 5.64 20.78 0.60
N GLU A 316 5.96 21.16 -0.63
CA GLU A 316 7.30 21.00 -1.23
C GLU A 316 8.38 21.68 -0.37
N GLU A 317 8.13 22.90 0.12
CA GLU A 317 9.07 23.61 1.00
C GLU A 317 9.29 22.88 2.33
N LYS A 318 8.22 22.37 2.96
CA LYS A 318 8.32 21.57 4.19
C LYS A 318 9.10 20.29 3.96
N THR A 319 8.81 19.57 2.88
CA THR A 319 9.48 18.31 2.52
C THR A 319 10.97 18.53 2.27
N LYS A 320 11.37 19.62 1.60
CA LYS A 320 12.80 19.95 1.40
C LYS A 320 13.56 20.10 2.72
N ARG A 321 12.96 20.74 3.73
CA ARG A 321 13.56 20.87 5.07
C ARG A 321 13.70 19.51 5.75
N LEU A 322 12.65 18.68 5.68
CA LEU A 322 12.65 17.35 6.28
C LEU A 322 13.68 16.41 5.63
N ILE A 323 13.81 16.45 4.31
CA ILE A 323 14.85 15.70 3.59
C ILE A 323 16.25 16.12 4.05
N ALA A 324 16.49 17.42 4.22
CA ALA A 324 17.78 17.92 4.72
C ALA A 324 18.08 17.41 6.15
N GLU A 325 17.07 17.36 7.02
CA GLU A 325 17.20 16.79 8.37
C GLU A 325 17.59 15.30 8.32
N TYR A 326 16.90 14.50 7.50
CA TYR A 326 17.21 13.08 7.38
C TYR A 326 18.57 12.79 6.74
N LYS A 327 18.96 13.57 5.72
CA LYS A 327 20.32 13.50 5.15
C LYS A 327 21.37 13.74 6.24
N SER A 328 21.16 14.77 7.07
CA SER A 328 22.06 15.03 8.19
C SER A 328 22.12 13.85 9.18
N LYS A 329 20.97 13.24 9.51
CA LYS A 329 20.86 12.18 10.52
C LYS A 329 21.42 10.83 10.06
N PHE A 330 21.22 10.46 8.80
CA PHE A 330 21.46 9.10 8.30
C PHE A 330 22.56 9.00 7.23
N ILE A 331 23.16 10.13 6.82
CA ILE A 331 24.21 10.15 5.79
C ILE A 331 25.40 10.99 6.27
N ASP A 332 25.16 12.26 6.61
CA ASP A 332 26.26 13.22 6.81
C ASP A 332 26.94 13.06 8.17
N LYS A 333 26.16 12.86 9.24
CA LYS A 333 26.69 12.63 10.59
C LYS A 333 26.98 11.15 10.79
N SER A 334 27.81 10.84 11.79
CA SER A 334 28.03 9.45 12.21
C SER A 334 26.70 8.75 12.48
N HIS A 335 26.54 7.57 11.91
CA HIS A 335 25.32 6.77 11.95
C HIS A 335 25.67 5.28 12.05
N PHE A 336 24.67 4.43 12.26
CA PHE A 336 24.81 2.99 12.31
C PHE A 336 24.32 2.38 11.00
N GLU A 337 25.23 1.75 10.25
CA GLU A 337 24.91 1.00 9.04
C GLU A 337 24.79 -0.50 9.33
N ILE A 338 23.67 -1.10 8.92
CA ILE A 338 23.42 -2.53 9.04
C ILE A 338 23.20 -3.09 7.63
N LYS A 339 24.05 -4.02 7.22
CA LYS A 339 23.91 -4.73 5.94
C LYS A 339 22.92 -5.89 6.08
N PHE A 340 22.12 -6.13 5.05
CA PHE A 340 21.20 -7.24 5.05
C PHE A 340 21.83 -8.53 4.55
N GLU A 341 21.36 -9.66 5.09
CA GLU A 341 21.73 -11.00 4.62
C GLU A 341 20.52 -11.74 4.03
N LYS A 342 19.41 -11.78 4.78
CA LYS A 342 18.14 -12.41 4.43
C LYS A 342 16.99 -11.64 5.10
N MET A 343 16.88 -10.37 4.73
CA MET A 343 15.89 -9.46 5.32
C MET A 343 14.43 -9.83 5.01
N ASN A 344 13.56 -9.51 5.96
CA ASN A 344 12.12 -9.39 5.79
C ASN A 344 11.66 -8.13 6.55
N ILE A 345 10.83 -7.29 5.93
CA ILE A 345 10.45 -5.99 6.50
C ILE A 345 8.93 -5.80 6.64
N SER A 346 8.55 -4.89 7.54
CA SER A 346 7.18 -4.44 7.79
C SER A 346 7.21 -2.95 8.14
N PHE A 347 6.37 -2.13 7.51
CA PHE A 347 6.37 -0.66 7.62
C PHE A 347 5.04 -0.05 7.18
N ASP A 348 4.78 1.21 7.54
CA ASP A 348 3.65 1.98 6.98
C ASP A 348 4.03 2.62 5.62
N PRO A 349 3.42 2.21 4.49
CA PRO A 349 3.75 2.74 3.17
C PRO A 349 3.26 4.18 2.94
N ARG A 350 2.45 4.76 3.84
CA ARG A 350 1.84 6.09 3.66
C ARG A 350 2.68 7.25 4.19
N ASN A 351 3.77 6.95 4.89
CA ASN A 351 4.63 7.97 5.50
C ASN A 351 6.10 7.90 5.06
N ILE A 352 6.43 7.01 4.10
CA ILE A 352 7.79 6.90 3.56
C ILE A 352 8.19 8.16 2.81
N ILE A 353 9.48 8.46 2.82
CA ILE A 353 10.03 9.69 2.23
C ILE A 353 11.23 9.33 1.35
N PRO A 354 11.08 9.34 0.02
CA PRO A 354 12.21 9.18 -0.89
C PRO A 354 13.24 10.31 -0.72
N ILE A 355 14.52 9.95 -0.69
CA ILE A 355 15.66 10.87 -0.64
C ILE A 355 16.50 10.68 -1.91
N GLU A 356 16.12 11.38 -2.97
CA GLU A 356 16.88 11.49 -4.23
C GLU A 356 17.47 10.14 -4.70
N ASP A 357 18.78 10.06 -4.86
CA ASP A 357 19.56 8.87 -5.25
C ASP A 357 20.13 8.10 -4.04
N LYS A 358 19.71 8.45 -2.81
CA LYS A 358 20.25 7.88 -1.57
C LYS A 358 19.42 6.71 -1.04
N GLY A 359 18.12 6.72 -1.32
CA GLY A 359 17.18 5.68 -0.90
C GLY A 359 15.91 6.26 -0.31
N THR A 360 15.27 5.54 0.62
CA THR A 360 13.96 5.90 1.17
C THR A 360 14.00 5.88 2.69
N VAL A 361 13.52 6.94 3.33
CA VAL A 361 13.34 6.98 4.78
C VAL A 361 12.01 6.34 5.15
N TYR A 362 12.08 5.43 6.12
CA TYR A 362 10.96 4.77 6.77
C TYR A 362 10.85 5.32 8.18
N PRO A 363 9.87 6.20 8.48
CA PRO A 363 9.66 6.73 9.83
C PRO A 363 9.48 5.63 10.87
N ASN A 364 8.74 4.58 10.49
CA ASN A 364 8.63 3.34 11.25
C ASN A 364 8.95 2.15 10.35
N ILE A 365 9.71 1.19 10.87
CA ILE A 365 10.02 -0.06 10.18
C ILE A 365 10.43 -1.13 11.19
N ARG A 366 9.98 -2.36 10.96
CA ARG A 366 10.51 -3.56 11.59
C ARG A 366 11.23 -4.40 10.56
N VAL A 367 12.49 -4.74 10.83
CA VAL A 367 13.32 -5.60 10.00
C VAL A 367 13.66 -6.85 10.78
N THR A 368 13.45 -8.01 10.17
CA THR A 368 13.96 -9.30 10.66
C THR A 368 15.02 -9.79 9.68
N ASP A 369 16.17 -10.22 10.19
CA ASP A 369 17.26 -10.76 9.40
C ASP A 369 18.03 -11.84 10.19
N GLN A 370 19.11 -12.40 9.63
CA GLN A 370 20.00 -13.33 10.31
C GLN A 370 20.68 -12.72 11.52
N TRP A 371 20.98 -11.42 11.47
CA TRP A 371 21.62 -10.70 12.57
C TRP A 371 20.65 -10.37 13.72
N GLY A 372 19.34 -10.54 13.53
CA GLY A 372 18.35 -10.29 14.57
C GLY A 372 17.13 -9.49 14.12
N ILE A 373 16.56 -8.71 15.03
CA ILE A 373 15.31 -7.98 14.84
C ILE A 373 15.54 -6.50 15.18
N LEU A 374 15.38 -5.62 14.19
CA LEU A 374 15.40 -4.17 14.35
C LEU A 374 13.97 -3.62 14.33
N THR A 375 13.61 -2.84 15.32
CA THR A 375 12.37 -2.07 15.37
C THR A 375 12.69 -0.58 15.46
N VAL A 376 12.14 0.21 14.55
CA VAL A 376 12.39 1.66 14.42
C VAL A 376 11.08 2.42 14.49
N GLU A 377 11.09 3.53 15.23
CA GLU A 377 9.96 4.45 15.41
C GLU A 377 10.32 5.91 15.07
N LYS A 378 11.62 6.25 14.94
CA LYS A 378 12.10 7.61 14.63
C LYS A 378 13.02 7.68 13.40
N GLY A 379 12.64 6.96 12.36
CA GLY A 379 13.27 7.01 11.05
C GLY A 379 14.45 6.06 10.89
N ALA A 380 14.49 5.43 9.72
CA ALA A 380 15.64 4.71 9.20
C ALA A 380 15.74 4.96 7.69
N LEU A 381 16.95 5.09 7.16
CA LEU A 381 17.20 5.22 5.73
C LEU A 381 17.52 3.85 5.13
N MET A 382 16.60 3.32 4.34
CA MET A 382 16.84 2.17 3.48
C MET A 382 17.62 2.63 2.25
N SER A 383 18.73 1.98 1.95
CA SER A 383 19.51 2.23 0.74
C SER A 383 18.71 1.92 -0.54
N GLN A 384 19.04 2.61 -1.64
CA GLN A 384 18.37 2.39 -2.94
C GLN A 384 18.49 0.96 -3.47
N ASN A 385 19.61 0.29 -3.19
CA ASN A 385 19.86 -1.09 -3.61
C ASN A 385 19.30 -2.12 -2.64
N TRP A 386 18.67 -1.68 -1.54
CA TRP A 386 18.11 -2.56 -0.52
C TRP A 386 19.14 -3.53 0.08
N ASP A 387 20.40 -3.13 0.13
CA ASP A 387 21.51 -3.93 0.66
C ASP A 387 21.90 -3.53 2.09
N LYS A 388 21.49 -2.34 2.52
CA LYS A 388 21.69 -1.85 3.89
C LYS A 388 20.60 -0.88 4.37
N ILE A 389 20.54 -0.72 5.68
CA ILE A 389 19.77 0.30 6.39
C ILE A 389 20.67 1.14 7.29
N SER A 390 20.38 2.44 7.37
CA SER A 390 21.10 3.40 8.21
C SER A 390 20.17 3.96 9.28
N ILE A 391 20.61 3.92 10.53
CA ILE A 391 19.89 4.44 11.70
C ILE A 391 20.81 5.33 12.54
N SER A 392 20.27 6.05 13.53
CA SER A 392 21.10 6.86 14.44
C SER A 392 22.07 5.98 15.25
N VAL A 393 23.15 6.58 15.75
CA VAL A 393 24.15 5.86 16.56
C VAL A 393 23.53 5.20 17.80
N PRO A 394 24.07 4.06 18.27
CA PRO A 394 23.63 3.44 19.51
C PRO A 394 23.87 4.35 20.71
N LEU A 395 22.92 4.37 21.64
CA LEU A 395 22.97 5.10 22.91
C LEU A 395 23.16 4.15 24.11
N LYS A 396 22.63 2.93 24.02
CA LYS A 396 22.69 1.92 25.09
C LYS A 396 22.94 0.53 24.50
N THR A 397 23.72 -0.28 25.21
CA THR A 397 24.02 -1.67 24.84
C THR A 397 24.00 -2.52 26.10
N GLU A 398 23.12 -3.52 26.13
CA GLU A 398 22.90 -4.47 27.22
C GLU A 398 22.81 -5.89 26.64
N ASP A 399 23.88 -6.67 26.76
CA ASP A 399 24.00 -8.01 26.19
C ASP A 399 23.63 -8.09 24.69
N LYS A 400 22.47 -8.67 24.38
CA LYS A 400 21.94 -8.84 23.02
C LYS A 400 21.06 -7.67 22.59
N TYR A 401 20.79 -6.71 23.46
CA TYR A 401 19.86 -5.63 23.23
C TYR A 401 20.58 -4.31 23.07
N VAL A 402 20.34 -3.63 21.95
CA VAL A 402 20.96 -2.35 21.62
C VAL A 402 19.89 -1.35 21.26
N SER A 403 19.98 -0.13 21.77
CA SER A 403 19.02 0.92 21.46
C SER A 403 19.69 2.25 21.15
N GLY A 404 19.00 3.06 20.34
CA GLY A 404 19.36 4.44 20.06
C GLY A 404 18.13 5.34 20.08
N ASP A 405 18.22 6.50 19.42
CA ASP A 405 17.08 7.43 19.35
C ASP A 405 15.93 6.85 18.51
N GLY A 406 14.95 6.26 19.20
CA GLY A 406 13.73 5.70 18.61
C GLY A 406 13.96 4.45 17.77
N TRP A 407 14.91 3.61 18.18
CA TRP A 407 15.06 2.26 17.63
C TRP A 407 15.63 1.30 18.68
N PHE A 408 15.34 0.02 18.48
CA PHE A 408 15.79 -1.10 19.28
C PHE A 408 16.18 -2.28 18.39
N LEU A 409 17.29 -2.92 18.73
CA LEU A 409 17.87 -4.06 18.03
C LEU A 409 18.07 -5.21 19.01
N GLU A 410 17.41 -6.33 18.75
CA GLU A 410 17.68 -7.62 19.38
C GLU A 410 18.65 -8.41 18.48
N LEU A 411 19.89 -8.57 18.94
CA LEU A 411 20.97 -9.26 18.23
C LEU A 411 20.86 -10.78 18.38
N ALA A 412 20.99 -11.48 17.26
CA ALA A 412 21.23 -12.90 17.25
C ALA A 412 22.65 -13.24 17.73
N ASP A 413 22.85 -14.47 18.18
CA ASP A 413 24.19 -14.98 18.52
C ASP A 413 25.12 -14.94 17.30
N GLY A 414 26.41 -14.67 17.54
CA GLY A 414 27.43 -14.59 16.49
C GLY A 414 27.55 -13.23 15.80
N TYR A 415 26.86 -12.20 16.29
CA TYR A 415 27.01 -10.82 15.80
C TYR A 415 27.42 -9.87 16.93
N GLU A 416 28.12 -8.80 16.56
CA GLU A 416 28.50 -7.71 17.46
C GLU A 416 28.52 -6.37 16.71
N ILE A 417 28.48 -5.27 17.47
CA ILE A 417 28.53 -3.91 16.92
C ILE A 417 29.95 -3.37 17.12
N LYS A 418 30.51 -2.77 16.06
CA LYS A 418 31.79 -2.06 16.12
C LYS A 418 31.64 -0.63 15.63
N LYS A 419 32.38 0.27 16.26
CA LYS A 419 32.60 1.61 15.74
C LYS A 419 33.75 1.57 14.74
N ASN A 420 33.53 2.14 13.57
CA ASN A 420 34.57 2.39 12.58
C ASN A 420 35.27 3.70 12.94
N GLU A 421 36.52 3.60 13.39
CA GLU A 421 37.31 4.76 13.84
C GLU A 421 37.62 5.76 12.71
N THR A 422 37.48 5.38 11.44
CA THR A 422 37.81 6.25 10.29
C THR A 422 36.71 7.28 10.01
N ASN A 423 35.44 6.88 10.11
CA ASN A 423 34.29 7.73 9.80
C ASN A 423 33.33 7.93 10.99
N GLY A 424 33.61 7.28 12.12
CA GLY A 424 32.78 7.33 13.32
C GLY A 424 31.47 6.54 13.23
N ASN A 425 31.19 5.88 12.10
CA ASN A 425 29.98 5.09 11.91
C ASN A 425 30.05 3.80 12.74
N TYR A 426 28.88 3.30 13.10
CA TYR A 426 28.75 1.96 13.67
C TYR A 426 28.43 0.98 12.56
N VAL A 427 28.89 -0.26 12.70
CA VAL A 427 28.62 -1.36 11.79
C VAL A 427 28.38 -2.65 12.56
N LEU A 428 27.58 -3.53 11.98
CA LEU A 428 27.35 -4.86 12.51
C LEU A 428 28.36 -5.82 11.87
N VAL A 429 29.07 -6.58 12.69
CA VAL A 429 30.07 -7.56 12.25
C VAL A 429 29.75 -8.94 12.80
N LYS A 430 30.13 -9.97 12.04
CA LYS A 430 30.04 -11.36 12.47
C LYS A 430 31.26 -11.69 13.34
N LYS A 431 31.03 -12.38 14.45
CA LYS A 431 32.07 -12.84 15.38
C LYS A 431 32.95 -13.92 14.76
#